data_AF-A0AAD8JAE5-F1
#
_entry.id   AF-A0AAD8JAE5-F1
#
_cell.length_a   1.000
_cell.length_b   1.000
_cell.length_c   1.000
_cell.angle_alpha   90.00
_cell.angle_beta   90.00
_cell.angle_gamma   90.00
#
_symmetry.space_group_name_H-M   'P 1'
#
loop_
_entity.id
_entity.type
_entity.pdbx_description
1 polymer ?
#
loop_
_entity_poly.entity_id
_entity_poly.type
_entity_poly.pdbx_seq_one_letter_code
_entity_poly.pdbx_strand_id
1 'polypeptide(L)'
;MEQLVRSGLMPDSFMGPGDDIKAQVYLIWDMIKAPLVVPLLKVAVVLCLMVSLMLFCERVYMSIVIVLVKVFGRKPDKRYKFEPFRDDVESANSDYPHILIQIPMFNEREVYKMSIGAACKLSWPSDRIVIQVLDDSTDHTVKQMVEMECQKWANKGINIRYQVREDRKGYKSGALKDGLTHQYVKDCEYVAIFDADFQPDPDFLLRSIPYLAHNPEIALVQARWVFVNADECLLTRMQEMSLDYHFTVEQEVGSSTHAFFGFNGTAGVWRIAAINDAGGWKDRTTVEDMDLAVRAGLRGWKFLYLGDLQVKSELPSTFQAFRFQQHRWSCGPANLFRKMFMEIIRNKTVTWYKKVYVIYSFFLIRKIIAHIITFSFYCLILPASCWIPEVEIPKWGAVYIPVIITMLNAAGTPRSMHLLMFWILFENVMALHRTKASLIGLLETGRANEWVVTEKLGDASATKKSPQKTPKRPRFRLGSRLHMLELAVSAYLFGSACYDYTYGNTRYFIYLYIQSMAFLIMGCGYVGTIVPSS
;
A
#
# COMPACT_ATOMS: atom_id res chain seq x y z
N MET A 1 36.11 40.47 19.57
CA MET A 1 37.25 39.70 19.02
C MET A 1 38.43 39.72 19.98
N GLU A 2 38.89 40.88 20.47
CA GLU A 2 40.00 40.95 21.44
C GLU A 2 39.75 40.22 22.78
N GLN A 3 38.50 40.13 23.25
CA GLN A 3 38.17 39.35 24.45
C GLN A 3 38.22 37.83 24.26
N LEU A 4 38.15 37.33 23.02
CA LEU A 4 38.24 35.89 22.70
C LEU A 4 39.70 35.41 22.57
N VAL A 5 40.63 36.33 22.33
CA VAL A 5 42.08 36.03 22.22
C VAL A 5 42.70 35.84 23.61
N ARG A 6 42.21 36.54 24.64
CA ARG A 6 42.72 36.41 26.02
C ARG A 6 42.32 35.12 26.74
N SER A 7 41.37 34.34 26.22
CA SER A 7 40.87 33.12 26.86
C SER A 7 41.60 31.83 26.45
N GLY A 8 42.65 31.91 25.63
CA GLY A 8 43.45 30.75 25.22
C GLY A 8 42.72 29.73 24.33
N LEU A 9 41.56 30.10 23.78
CA LEU A 9 40.70 29.23 22.95
C LEU A 9 41.06 29.26 21.45
N MET A 10 42.08 30.02 21.04
CA MET A 10 42.60 30.01 19.67
C MET A 10 44.14 29.93 19.70
N PRO A 11 44.77 28.99 18.96
CA PRO A 11 46.21 28.99 18.76
C PRO A 11 46.64 30.15 17.85
N ASP A 12 47.84 30.69 18.08
CA ASP A 12 48.46 31.83 17.37
C ASP A 12 48.71 31.62 15.86
N SER A 13 48.25 30.53 15.27
CA SER A 13 48.39 30.21 13.84
C SER A 13 47.48 31.03 12.92
N PHE A 14 46.79 32.05 13.43
CA PHE A 14 45.80 32.85 12.69
C PHE A 14 46.38 33.93 11.77
N MET A 15 47.70 34.06 11.67
CA MET A 15 48.33 35.02 10.75
C MET A 15 49.32 34.33 9.80
N GLY A 16 48.78 33.71 8.76
CA GLY A 16 49.53 33.28 7.57
C GLY A 16 48.92 33.92 6.31
N PRO A 17 49.73 34.41 5.36
CA PRO A 17 49.22 35.14 4.20
C PRO A 17 48.54 34.19 3.21
N GLY A 18 47.27 34.45 2.91
CA GLY A 18 46.66 34.25 1.59
C GLY A 18 46.34 32.84 1.09
N ASP A 19 46.97 31.76 1.57
CA ASP A 19 47.04 30.52 0.76
C ASP A 19 46.48 29.22 1.37
N ASP A 20 45.65 29.26 2.41
CA ASP A 20 45.08 28.00 2.92
C ASP A 20 43.62 28.06 3.34
N ILE A 21 42.77 28.57 2.43
CA ILE A 21 41.31 28.40 2.53
C ILE A 21 40.96 26.91 2.72
N LYS A 22 41.73 26.00 2.12
CA LYS A 22 41.54 24.56 2.28
C LYS A 22 41.82 24.11 3.71
N ALA A 23 42.98 24.43 4.30
CA ALA A 23 43.26 24.07 5.69
C ALA A 23 42.33 24.76 6.69
N GLN A 24 41.92 26.01 6.44
CA GLN A 24 40.92 26.67 7.27
C GLN A 24 39.56 25.94 7.20
N VAL A 25 39.14 25.51 6.01
CA VAL A 25 37.93 24.69 5.84
C VAL A 25 38.07 23.32 6.51
N TYR A 26 39.23 22.66 6.40
CA TYR A 26 39.48 21.38 7.09
C TYR A 26 39.47 21.53 8.62
N LEU A 27 40.08 22.58 9.16
CA LEU A 27 40.06 22.87 10.60
C LEU A 27 38.65 23.15 11.10
N ILE A 28 37.87 23.98 10.39
CA ILE A 28 36.46 24.25 10.72
C ILE A 28 35.64 22.96 10.64
N TRP A 29 35.87 22.15 9.60
CA TRP A 29 35.21 20.86 9.43
C TRP A 29 35.53 19.92 10.59
N ASP A 30 36.78 19.79 11.02
CA ASP A 30 37.17 18.94 12.15
C ASP A 30 36.60 19.45 13.48
N MET A 31 36.59 20.77 13.69
CA MET A 31 35.97 21.42 14.86
C MET A 31 34.46 21.17 14.94
N ILE A 32 33.76 20.97 13.82
CA ILE A 32 32.32 20.68 13.79
C ILE A 32 32.07 19.16 13.77
N LYS A 33 32.87 18.41 13.01
CA LYS A 33 32.71 16.98 12.77
C LYS A 33 32.81 16.19 14.06
N ALA A 34 33.88 16.39 14.83
CA ALA A 34 34.14 15.61 16.04
C ALA A 34 33.11 15.81 17.16
N PRO A 35 32.73 17.05 17.54
CA PRO A 35 31.79 17.26 18.65
C PRO A 35 30.30 17.17 18.25
N LEU A 36 29.95 17.40 16.97
CA LEU A 36 28.55 17.49 16.55
C LEU A 36 28.15 16.38 15.57
N VAL A 37 28.84 16.27 14.43
CA VAL A 37 28.40 15.39 13.34
C VAL A 37 28.56 13.92 13.72
N VAL A 38 29.72 13.53 14.28
CA VAL A 38 30.00 12.15 14.69
C VAL A 38 29.01 11.66 15.75
N PRO A 39 28.76 12.36 16.88
CA PRO A 39 27.78 11.92 17.86
C PRO A 39 26.36 11.84 17.30
N LEU A 40 25.92 12.83 16.51
CA LEU A 40 24.59 12.81 15.89
C LEU A 40 24.42 11.61 14.95
N LEU A 41 25.42 11.34 14.12
CA LEU A 41 25.38 10.20 13.21
C LEU A 41 25.42 8.87 13.98
N LYS A 42 26.21 8.75 15.06
CA LYS A 42 26.21 7.57 15.94
C LYS A 42 24.83 7.33 16.56
N VAL A 43 24.18 8.37 17.07
CA VAL A 43 22.82 8.28 17.61
C VAL A 43 21.84 7.86 16.52
N ALA A 44 21.92 8.45 15.32
CA ALA A 44 21.07 8.08 14.19
C ALA A 44 21.26 6.62 13.76
N VAL A 45 22.51 6.12 13.74
CA VAL A 45 22.82 4.70 13.47
C VAL A 45 22.20 3.81 14.55
N VAL A 46 22.40 4.11 15.83
CA VAL A 46 21.83 3.30 16.92
C VAL A 46 20.30 3.25 16.84
N LEU A 47 19.65 4.40 16.60
CA LEU A 47 18.20 4.46 16.38
C LEU A 47 17.77 3.61 15.17
N CYS A 48 18.47 3.72 14.04
CA CYS A 48 18.17 2.92 12.87
C CYS A 48 18.34 1.42 13.14
N LEU A 49 19.39 1.02 13.86
CA LEU A 49 19.65 -0.39 14.20
C LEU A 49 18.57 -0.96 15.14
N MET A 50 18.15 -0.19 16.15
CA MET A 50 17.05 -0.60 17.04
C MET A 50 15.75 -0.78 16.26
N VAL A 51 15.42 0.16 15.38
CA VAL A 51 14.21 0.11 14.57
C VAL A 51 14.26 -1.04 13.54
N SER A 52 15.42 -1.25 12.92
CA SER A 52 15.66 -2.40 12.02
C SER A 52 15.49 -3.73 12.75
N LEU A 53 15.96 -3.83 14.00
CA LEU A 53 15.76 -5.01 14.84
C LEU A 53 14.28 -5.22 15.19
N MET A 54 13.54 -4.15 15.49
CA MET A 54 12.10 -4.23 15.75
C MET A 54 11.33 -4.75 14.53
N LEU A 55 11.66 -4.23 13.34
CA LEU A 55 11.09 -4.70 12.07
C LEU A 55 11.47 -6.16 11.79
N PHE A 56 12.74 -6.53 12.02
CA PHE A 56 13.20 -7.91 11.89
C PHE A 56 12.41 -8.87 12.78
N CYS A 57 12.27 -8.55 14.07
CA CYS A 57 11.51 -9.36 15.02
C CYS A 57 10.04 -9.51 14.58
N GLU A 58 9.43 -8.45 14.05
CA GLU A 58 8.09 -8.53 13.48
C GLU A 58 8.02 -9.50 12.29
N ARG A 59 8.93 -9.37 11.32
CA ARG A 59 8.95 -10.23 10.12
C ARG A 59 9.17 -11.70 10.48
N VAL A 60 10.07 -11.97 11.42
CA VAL A 60 10.31 -13.32 11.95
C VAL A 60 9.07 -13.86 12.67
N TYR A 61 8.44 -13.06 13.53
CA TYR A 61 7.19 -13.45 14.20
C TYR A 61 6.10 -13.84 13.19
N MET A 62 5.84 -12.98 12.20
CA MET A 62 4.82 -13.23 11.17
C MET A 62 5.13 -14.50 10.37
N SER A 63 6.40 -14.71 10.04
CA SER A 63 6.89 -15.89 9.32
C SER A 63 6.72 -17.17 10.13
N ILE A 64 7.01 -17.14 11.43
CA ILE A 64 6.77 -18.29 12.32
C ILE A 64 5.26 -18.57 12.38
N VAL A 65 4.42 -17.56 12.61
CA VAL A 65 2.98 -17.74 12.72
C VAL A 65 2.40 -18.36 11.44
N ILE A 66 2.74 -17.85 10.26
CA ILE A 66 2.20 -18.39 9.00
C ILE A 66 2.65 -19.84 8.77
N VAL A 67 3.89 -20.19 9.12
CA VAL A 67 4.38 -21.57 9.07
C VAL A 67 3.56 -22.45 10.01
N LEU A 68 3.33 -22.02 11.26
CA LEU A 68 2.52 -22.79 12.21
C LEU A 68 1.06 -22.94 11.75
N VAL A 69 0.45 -21.88 11.20
CA VAL A 69 -0.92 -21.93 10.64
C VAL A 69 -1.01 -22.97 9.52
N LYS A 70 -0.02 -22.99 8.62
CA LYS A 70 0.04 -23.95 7.50
C LYS A 70 0.33 -25.38 7.97
N VAL A 71 1.31 -25.58 8.85
CA VAL A 71 1.70 -26.91 9.37
C VAL A 71 0.58 -27.54 10.20
N PHE A 72 -0.08 -26.79 11.07
CA PHE A 72 -1.20 -27.31 11.86
C PHE A 72 -2.54 -27.31 11.11
N GLY A 73 -2.55 -26.92 9.83
CA GLY A 73 -3.75 -26.92 8.99
C GLY A 73 -4.91 -26.15 9.61
N ARG A 74 -4.64 -25.00 10.24
CA ARG A 74 -5.63 -24.10 10.85
C ARG A 74 -6.35 -23.30 9.77
N LYS A 75 -7.09 -24.02 8.93
CA LYS A 75 -7.90 -23.43 7.87
C LYS A 75 -9.10 -22.65 8.47
N PRO A 76 -9.62 -21.63 7.76
CA PRO A 76 -10.80 -20.87 8.18
C PRO A 76 -12.02 -21.72 8.59
N ASP A 77 -12.33 -22.75 7.81
CA ASP A 77 -13.43 -23.72 7.99
C ASP A 77 -13.35 -24.52 9.30
N LYS A 78 -12.14 -24.72 9.84
CA LYS A 78 -11.95 -25.37 11.16
C LYS A 78 -12.13 -24.42 12.33
N ARG A 79 -11.99 -23.12 12.10
CA ARG A 79 -12.07 -22.09 13.15
C ARG A 79 -13.45 -21.46 13.23
N TYR A 80 -14.11 -21.30 12.09
CA TYR A 80 -15.40 -20.67 11.96
C TYR A 80 -16.36 -21.63 11.29
N LYS A 81 -17.63 -21.55 11.65
CA LYS A 81 -18.66 -22.40 11.05
C LYS A 81 -18.78 -22.07 9.56
N PHE A 82 -18.71 -23.09 8.73
CA PHE A 82 -18.93 -23.00 7.30
C PHE A 82 -19.90 -24.11 6.89
N GLU A 83 -21.10 -23.70 6.52
CA GLU A 83 -22.12 -24.60 5.98
C GLU A 83 -22.67 -23.95 4.70
N PRO A 84 -22.47 -24.56 3.53
CA PRO A 84 -22.94 -23.99 2.28
C PRO A 84 -24.48 -23.93 2.29
N PHE A 85 -25.04 -22.86 1.73
CA PHE A 85 -26.47 -22.79 1.48
C PHE A 85 -26.85 -23.90 0.51
N ARG A 86 -27.92 -24.62 0.83
CA ARG A 86 -28.48 -25.67 -0.03
C ARG A 86 -29.59 -25.06 -0.86
N ASP A 87 -29.65 -25.44 -2.13
CA ASP A 87 -30.80 -25.17 -2.97
C ASP A 87 -31.90 -26.16 -2.59
N ASP A 88 -32.58 -25.88 -1.47
CA ASP A 88 -33.77 -26.60 -1.09
C ASP A 88 -34.96 -26.05 -1.87
N VAL A 89 -35.51 -26.89 -2.74
CA VAL A 89 -36.67 -26.57 -3.58
C VAL A 89 -37.89 -26.21 -2.74
N GLU A 90 -38.00 -26.75 -1.51
CA GLU A 90 -39.11 -26.46 -0.61
C GLU A 90 -38.97 -25.12 0.14
N SER A 91 -37.74 -24.60 0.31
CA SER A 91 -37.46 -23.38 1.08
C SER A 91 -37.51 -22.09 0.23
N ALA A 92 -37.77 -22.17 -1.09
CA ALA A 92 -37.94 -21.03 -2.00
C ALA A 92 -36.89 -19.89 -1.80
N ASN A 93 -35.60 -20.25 -1.77
CA ASN A 93 -34.47 -19.35 -1.52
C ASN A 93 -34.54 -18.55 -0.20
N SER A 94 -35.41 -18.92 0.75
CA SER A 94 -35.66 -18.14 1.98
C SER A 94 -34.45 -18.08 2.91
N ASP A 95 -33.58 -19.10 2.84
CA ASP A 95 -32.36 -19.19 3.63
C ASP A 95 -31.22 -18.31 3.10
N TYR A 96 -31.32 -17.80 1.86
CA TYR A 96 -30.29 -16.95 1.27
C TYR A 96 -30.46 -15.49 1.72
N PRO A 97 -29.47 -14.89 2.40
CA PRO A 97 -29.54 -13.49 2.80
C PRO A 97 -29.55 -12.55 1.59
N HIS A 98 -30.14 -11.38 1.75
CA HIS A 98 -30.07 -10.33 0.73
C HIS A 98 -28.69 -9.67 0.71
N ILE A 99 -28.12 -9.56 -0.49
CA ILE A 99 -26.76 -9.06 -0.72
C ILE A 99 -26.78 -7.87 -1.67
N LEU A 100 -26.08 -6.81 -1.26
CA LEU A 100 -25.74 -5.69 -2.11
C LEU A 100 -24.34 -5.88 -2.69
N ILE A 101 -24.15 -5.62 -3.98
CA ILE A 101 -22.84 -5.49 -4.61
C ILE A 101 -22.63 -4.03 -5.00
N GLN A 102 -21.60 -3.36 -4.46
CA GLN A 102 -21.28 -1.97 -4.80
C GLN A 102 -20.06 -1.91 -5.71
N ILE A 103 -20.20 -1.19 -6.83
CA ILE A 103 -19.15 -0.93 -7.80
C ILE A 103 -19.00 0.59 -8.00
N PRO A 104 -18.13 1.26 -7.21
CA PRO A 104 -17.80 2.67 -7.44
C PRO A 104 -17.00 2.85 -8.72
N MET A 105 -17.41 3.81 -9.56
CA MET A 105 -16.76 4.13 -10.83
C MET A 105 -16.44 5.62 -10.95
N PHE A 106 -15.30 5.93 -11.57
CA PHE A 106 -14.92 7.30 -11.90
C PHE A 106 -14.04 7.37 -13.15
N ASN A 107 -14.66 7.71 -14.29
CA ASN A 107 -14.03 7.80 -15.62
C ASN A 107 -13.35 6.48 -16.07
N GLU A 108 -13.92 5.33 -15.69
CA GLU A 108 -13.34 4.00 -15.86
C GLU A 108 -13.63 3.38 -17.24
N ARG A 109 -13.16 4.04 -18.29
CA ARG A 109 -13.47 3.71 -19.69
C ARG A 109 -13.08 2.30 -20.12
N GLU A 110 -11.92 1.80 -19.69
CA GLU A 110 -11.36 0.56 -20.21
C GLU A 110 -11.87 -0.68 -19.46
N VAL A 111 -12.34 -0.51 -18.22
CA VAL A 111 -12.65 -1.64 -17.32
C VAL A 111 -14.13 -1.78 -16.96
N TYR A 112 -14.97 -0.75 -17.18
CA TYR A 112 -16.38 -0.76 -16.73
C TYR A 112 -17.15 -2.01 -17.17
N LYS A 113 -17.00 -2.41 -18.44
CA LYS A 113 -17.75 -3.53 -19.02
C LYS A 113 -17.36 -4.87 -18.40
N MET A 114 -16.07 -5.06 -18.14
CA MET A 114 -15.56 -6.29 -17.52
C MET A 114 -16.00 -6.38 -16.07
N SER A 115 -15.88 -5.29 -15.29
CA SER A 115 -16.26 -5.26 -13.88
C SER A 115 -17.77 -5.44 -13.67
N ILE A 116 -18.61 -4.69 -14.39
CA ILE A 116 -20.08 -4.87 -14.33
C ILE A 116 -20.44 -6.30 -14.75
N GLY A 117 -19.83 -6.78 -15.84
CA GLY A 117 -20.08 -8.13 -16.33
C GLY A 117 -19.67 -9.23 -15.37
N ALA A 118 -18.60 -9.05 -14.59
CA ALA A 118 -18.17 -10.01 -13.57
C ALA A 118 -19.13 -10.01 -12.36
N ALA A 119 -19.52 -8.84 -11.87
CA ALA A 119 -20.49 -8.71 -10.79
C ALA A 119 -21.87 -9.29 -11.15
N CYS A 120 -22.36 -9.05 -12.37
CA CYS A 120 -23.64 -9.62 -12.84
C CYS A 120 -23.61 -11.13 -13.06
N LYS A 121 -22.44 -11.78 -13.04
CA LYS A 121 -22.28 -13.24 -13.18
C LYS A 121 -22.10 -13.97 -11.85
N LEU A 122 -22.12 -13.24 -10.72
CA LEU A 122 -22.08 -13.85 -9.40
C LEU A 122 -23.24 -14.82 -9.23
N SER A 123 -22.95 -16.01 -8.72
CA SER A 123 -23.92 -17.06 -8.46
C SER A 123 -24.60 -16.81 -7.13
N TRP A 124 -25.81 -16.26 -7.19
CA TRP A 124 -26.70 -16.01 -6.05
C TRP A 124 -28.15 -15.93 -6.56
N PRO A 125 -29.17 -16.25 -5.76
CA PRO A 125 -30.55 -16.07 -6.17
C PRO A 125 -30.85 -14.65 -6.63
N SER A 126 -31.47 -14.49 -7.81
CA SER A 126 -31.66 -13.21 -8.48
C SER A 126 -32.55 -12.23 -7.70
N ASP A 127 -33.46 -12.76 -6.87
CA ASP A 127 -34.32 -12.01 -5.96
C ASP A 127 -33.62 -11.61 -4.65
N ARG A 128 -32.44 -12.19 -4.38
CA ARG A 128 -31.63 -11.94 -3.17
C ARG A 128 -30.34 -11.17 -3.43
N ILE A 129 -30.06 -10.78 -4.67
CA ILE A 129 -28.89 -9.97 -5.04
C ILE A 129 -29.29 -8.66 -5.70
N VAL A 130 -28.61 -7.57 -5.33
CA VAL A 130 -28.73 -6.27 -5.99
C VAL A 130 -27.34 -5.80 -6.41
N ILE A 131 -27.14 -5.56 -7.71
CA ILE A 131 -25.92 -4.94 -8.22
C ILE A 131 -26.12 -3.42 -8.25
N GLN A 132 -25.27 -2.66 -7.58
CA GLN A 132 -25.33 -1.20 -7.50
C GLN A 132 -24.04 -0.60 -8.09
N VAL A 133 -24.18 0.05 -9.25
CA VAL A 133 -23.10 0.80 -9.89
C VAL A 133 -23.22 2.27 -9.47
N LEU A 134 -22.18 2.77 -8.80
CA LEU A 134 -22.13 4.12 -8.23
C LEU A 134 -21.18 4.97 -9.10
N ASP A 135 -21.73 5.73 -10.05
CA ASP A 135 -20.94 6.44 -11.05
C ASP A 135 -20.79 7.94 -10.75
N ASP A 136 -19.56 8.31 -10.38
CA ASP A 136 -19.11 9.67 -10.12
C ASP A 136 -18.45 10.33 -11.36
N SER A 137 -18.48 9.66 -12.52
CA SER A 137 -17.77 10.09 -13.74
C SER A 137 -18.17 11.51 -14.18
N THR A 138 -17.15 12.28 -14.55
CA THR A 138 -17.30 13.62 -15.12
C THR A 138 -17.25 13.62 -16.64
N ASP A 139 -16.67 12.57 -17.25
CA ASP A 139 -16.73 12.39 -18.70
C ASP A 139 -18.11 11.85 -19.10
N HIS A 140 -18.89 12.69 -19.79
CA HIS A 140 -20.23 12.36 -20.27
C HIS A 140 -20.25 11.11 -21.17
N THR A 141 -19.20 10.88 -21.96
CA THR A 141 -19.12 9.70 -22.83
C THR A 141 -18.98 8.43 -22.00
N VAL A 142 -18.10 8.46 -20.99
CA VAL A 142 -17.91 7.31 -20.09
C VAL A 142 -19.18 7.03 -19.31
N LYS A 143 -19.81 8.07 -18.77
CA LYS A 143 -21.08 7.97 -18.04
C LYS A 143 -22.17 7.29 -18.88
N GLN A 144 -22.33 7.70 -20.13
CA GLN A 144 -23.28 7.06 -21.06
C GLN A 144 -22.93 5.59 -21.33
N MET A 145 -21.64 5.26 -21.50
CA MET A 145 -21.21 3.87 -21.70
C MET A 145 -21.53 2.97 -20.51
N VAL A 146 -21.29 3.45 -19.28
CA VAL A 146 -21.59 2.73 -18.04
C VAL A 146 -23.11 2.52 -17.91
N GLU A 147 -23.91 3.55 -18.12
CA GLU A 147 -25.37 3.50 -18.07
C GLU A 147 -25.94 2.50 -19.08
N MET A 148 -25.45 2.53 -20.34
CA MET A 148 -25.89 1.60 -21.39
C MET A 148 -25.55 0.14 -21.05
N GLU A 149 -24.38 -0.14 -20.47
CA GLU A 149 -24.04 -1.51 -20.06
C GLU A 149 -24.92 -1.96 -18.88
N CYS A 150 -25.22 -1.07 -17.92
CA CYS A 150 -26.18 -1.38 -16.85
C CYS A 150 -27.57 -1.71 -17.43
N GLN A 151 -28.09 -0.90 -18.36
CA GLN A 151 -29.38 -1.16 -19.00
C GLN A 151 -29.40 -2.49 -19.75
N LYS A 152 -28.30 -2.85 -20.41
CA LYS A 152 -28.16 -4.13 -21.10
C LYS A 152 -28.24 -5.32 -20.15
N TRP A 153 -27.70 -5.24 -18.93
CA TRP A 153 -27.84 -6.28 -17.91
C TRP A 153 -29.23 -6.28 -17.27
N ALA A 154 -29.83 -5.11 -17.05
CA ALA A 154 -31.21 -5.00 -16.59
C ALA A 154 -32.19 -5.66 -17.57
N ASN A 155 -32.01 -5.46 -18.87
CA ASN A 155 -32.81 -6.11 -19.92
C ASN A 155 -32.68 -7.64 -19.96
N LYS A 156 -31.64 -8.20 -19.32
CA LYS A 156 -31.46 -9.65 -19.15
C LYS A 156 -32.09 -10.18 -17.86
N GLY A 157 -32.81 -9.35 -17.12
CA GLY A 157 -33.45 -9.72 -15.85
C GLY A 157 -32.54 -9.66 -14.63
N ILE A 158 -31.33 -9.10 -14.75
CA ILE A 158 -30.45 -8.89 -13.58
C ILE A 158 -30.93 -7.66 -12.81
N ASN A 159 -31.04 -7.77 -11.48
CA ASN A 159 -31.36 -6.65 -10.60
C ASN A 159 -30.15 -5.72 -10.43
N ILE A 160 -29.89 -4.90 -11.45
CA ILE A 160 -28.83 -3.89 -11.47
C ILE A 160 -29.41 -2.48 -11.36
N ARG A 161 -28.76 -1.64 -10.56
CA ARG A 161 -29.13 -0.26 -10.27
C ARG A 161 -27.95 0.64 -10.60
N TYR A 162 -28.15 1.51 -11.58
CA TYR A 162 -27.22 2.58 -11.90
C TYR A 162 -27.59 3.82 -11.08
N GLN A 163 -26.62 4.34 -10.31
CA GLN A 163 -26.82 5.48 -9.42
C GLN A 163 -25.76 6.53 -9.67
N VAL A 164 -26.19 7.78 -9.62
CA VAL A 164 -25.38 8.98 -9.82
C VAL A 164 -25.78 9.95 -8.72
N ARG A 165 -24.79 10.65 -8.16
CA ARG A 165 -25.02 11.72 -7.17
C ARG A 165 -24.62 13.09 -7.72
N GLU A 166 -25.17 14.13 -7.12
CA GLU A 166 -24.93 15.53 -7.55
C GLU A 166 -23.56 16.06 -7.11
N ASP A 167 -23.15 15.75 -5.87
CA ASP A 167 -21.87 16.17 -5.30
C ASP A 167 -20.94 14.98 -5.05
N ARG A 168 -19.66 15.18 -5.37
CA ARG A 168 -18.58 14.19 -5.25
C ARG A 168 -17.83 14.28 -3.92
N LYS A 169 -18.40 14.97 -2.93
CA LYS A 169 -17.84 15.04 -1.59
C LYS A 169 -17.55 13.65 -1.03
N GLY A 170 -16.36 13.50 -0.49
CA GLY A 170 -15.84 12.25 0.07
C GLY A 170 -15.43 11.19 -0.96
N TYR A 171 -15.41 11.50 -2.27
CA TYR A 171 -14.99 10.60 -3.34
C TYR A 171 -15.65 9.21 -3.20
N LYS A 172 -14.88 8.11 -3.35
CA LYS A 172 -15.36 6.73 -3.18
C LYS A 172 -16.13 6.51 -1.87
N SER A 173 -15.63 7.01 -0.74
CA SER A 173 -16.29 6.85 0.57
C SER A 173 -17.69 7.48 0.61
N GLY A 174 -17.84 8.63 -0.03
CA GLY A 174 -19.13 9.32 -0.13
C GLY A 174 -20.10 8.59 -1.05
N ALA A 175 -19.61 8.04 -2.17
CA ALA A 175 -20.42 7.25 -3.09
C ALA A 175 -20.92 5.96 -2.41
N LEU A 176 -20.05 5.23 -1.71
CA LEU A 176 -20.44 4.02 -0.95
C LEU A 176 -21.45 4.35 0.15
N LYS A 177 -21.28 5.49 0.85
CA LYS A 177 -22.20 5.96 1.88
C LYS A 177 -23.58 6.27 1.31
N ASP A 178 -23.64 7.04 0.23
CA ASP A 178 -24.88 7.42 -0.45
C ASP A 178 -25.60 6.16 -0.96
N GLY A 179 -24.85 5.25 -1.57
CA GLY A 179 -25.33 3.96 -2.04
C GLY A 179 -26.07 3.14 -0.98
N LEU A 180 -25.64 3.18 0.28
CA LEU A 180 -26.28 2.46 1.39
C LEU A 180 -27.62 3.09 1.85
N THR A 181 -27.97 4.29 1.39
CA THR A 181 -29.19 5.00 1.82
C THR A 181 -30.42 4.66 0.99
N HIS A 182 -30.25 4.05 -0.18
CA HIS A 182 -31.35 3.74 -1.08
C HIS A 182 -32.33 2.72 -0.49
N GLN A 183 -33.62 2.89 -0.81
CA GLN A 183 -34.70 2.06 -0.26
C GLN A 183 -34.52 0.56 -0.50
N TYR A 184 -34.03 0.17 -1.68
CA TYR A 184 -33.81 -1.24 -2.05
C TYR A 184 -32.63 -1.90 -1.31
N VAL A 185 -31.83 -1.12 -0.57
CA VAL A 185 -30.70 -1.63 0.23
C VAL A 185 -31.14 -1.99 1.65
N LYS A 186 -32.29 -1.50 2.13
CA LYS A 186 -32.72 -1.66 3.52
C LYS A 186 -32.84 -3.11 3.97
N ASP A 187 -33.21 -4.01 3.05
CA ASP A 187 -33.36 -5.43 3.33
C ASP A 187 -32.06 -6.22 3.14
N CYS A 188 -30.99 -5.59 2.63
CA CYS A 188 -29.69 -6.23 2.47
C CYS A 188 -28.97 -6.39 3.83
N GLU A 189 -28.45 -7.58 4.08
CA GLU A 189 -27.69 -7.90 5.29
C GLU A 189 -26.18 -7.69 5.08
N TYR A 190 -25.72 -7.95 3.86
CA TYR A 190 -24.32 -7.92 3.47
C TYR A 190 -24.08 -7.02 2.26
N VAL A 191 -22.90 -6.41 2.21
CA VAL A 191 -22.44 -5.62 1.07
C VAL A 191 -21.06 -6.09 0.62
N ALA A 192 -20.94 -6.52 -0.63
CA ALA A 192 -19.64 -6.77 -1.28
C ALA A 192 -19.20 -5.55 -2.06
N ILE A 193 -17.93 -5.19 -1.99
CA ILE A 193 -17.39 -3.99 -2.63
C ILE A 193 -16.34 -4.42 -3.64
N PHE A 194 -16.49 -3.98 -4.90
CA PHE A 194 -15.53 -4.22 -5.97
C PHE A 194 -15.17 -2.92 -6.66
N ASP A 195 -13.88 -2.61 -6.75
CA ASP A 195 -13.40 -1.52 -7.59
C ASP A 195 -13.62 -1.84 -9.08
N ALA A 196 -13.60 -0.80 -9.91
CA ALA A 196 -13.96 -0.91 -11.33
C ALA A 196 -13.03 -1.80 -12.16
N ASP A 197 -11.85 -2.18 -11.66
CA ASP A 197 -10.93 -3.14 -12.29
C ASP A 197 -11.00 -4.56 -11.72
N PHE A 198 -11.88 -4.80 -10.75
CA PHE A 198 -12.00 -6.09 -10.08
C PHE A 198 -12.99 -7.02 -10.78
N GLN A 199 -12.59 -8.28 -10.91
CA GLN A 199 -13.37 -9.33 -11.57
C GLN A 199 -13.50 -10.53 -10.63
N PRO A 200 -14.55 -10.59 -9.78
CA PRO A 200 -14.81 -11.75 -8.96
C PRO A 200 -15.25 -12.95 -9.81
N ASP A 201 -14.82 -14.15 -9.42
CA ASP A 201 -15.30 -15.38 -10.03
C ASP A 201 -16.74 -15.69 -9.55
N PRO A 202 -17.56 -16.43 -10.33
CA PRO A 202 -18.98 -16.62 -10.04
C PRO A 202 -19.31 -17.20 -8.66
N ASP A 203 -18.42 -18.03 -8.09
CA ASP A 203 -18.58 -18.70 -6.80
C ASP A 203 -18.20 -17.82 -5.59
N PHE A 204 -17.81 -16.56 -5.82
CA PHE A 204 -17.30 -15.67 -4.77
C PHE A 204 -18.25 -15.58 -3.55
N LEU A 205 -19.54 -15.32 -3.78
CA LEU A 205 -20.52 -15.17 -2.70
C LEU A 205 -20.78 -16.50 -1.98
N LEU A 206 -20.86 -17.60 -2.72
CA LEU A 206 -21.05 -18.95 -2.18
C LEU A 206 -19.91 -19.34 -1.22
N ARG A 207 -18.70 -18.85 -1.47
CA ARG A 207 -17.51 -19.12 -0.63
C ARG A 207 -17.33 -18.12 0.51
N SER A 208 -17.81 -16.89 0.38
CA SER A 208 -17.64 -15.85 1.40
C SER A 208 -18.79 -15.72 2.39
N ILE A 209 -20.04 -15.80 1.93
CA ILE A 209 -21.23 -15.48 2.73
C ILE A 209 -21.51 -16.49 3.85
N PRO A 210 -21.32 -17.81 3.68
CA PRO A 210 -21.55 -18.76 4.77
C PRO A 210 -20.79 -18.44 6.05
N TYR A 211 -19.55 -17.93 5.93
CA TYR A 211 -18.79 -17.50 7.10
C TYR A 211 -19.43 -16.33 7.83
N LEU A 212 -20.04 -15.39 7.12
CA LEU A 212 -20.76 -14.28 7.74
C LEU A 212 -22.07 -14.75 8.35
N ALA A 213 -22.87 -15.51 7.62
CA ALA A 213 -24.19 -15.95 8.09
C ALA A 213 -24.12 -16.78 9.38
N HIS A 214 -23.17 -17.72 9.46
CA HIS A 214 -23.07 -18.65 10.59
C HIS A 214 -22.20 -18.16 11.76
N ASN A 215 -21.55 -16.99 11.63
CA ASN A 215 -20.67 -16.44 12.66
C ASN A 215 -21.02 -14.95 12.88
N PRO A 216 -21.92 -14.63 13.83
CA PRO A 216 -22.50 -13.30 13.98
C PRO A 216 -21.47 -12.24 14.38
N GLU A 217 -20.31 -12.61 14.93
CA GLU A 217 -19.27 -11.67 15.32
C GLU A 217 -18.33 -11.26 14.17
N ILE A 218 -18.42 -11.91 13.01
CA ILE A 218 -17.63 -11.55 11.83
C ILE A 218 -18.31 -10.35 11.14
N ALA A 219 -17.53 -9.27 10.97
CA ALA A 219 -17.96 -8.09 10.23
C ALA A 219 -17.48 -8.08 8.78
N LEU A 220 -16.32 -8.67 8.51
CA LEU A 220 -15.66 -8.60 7.21
C LEU A 220 -15.08 -9.96 6.83
N VAL A 221 -15.36 -10.40 5.61
CA VAL A 221 -14.63 -11.45 4.90
C VAL A 221 -13.87 -10.80 3.73
N GLN A 222 -12.55 -10.92 3.70
CA GLN A 222 -11.68 -10.37 2.65
C GLN A 222 -11.11 -11.51 1.79
N ALA A 223 -11.25 -11.38 0.48
CA ALA A 223 -10.60 -12.25 -0.50
C ALA A 223 -9.21 -11.73 -0.88
N ARG A 224 -8.36 -12.64 -1.39
CA ARG A 224 -7.04 -12.32 -1.92
C ARG A 224 -7.13 -11.65 -3.29
N TRP A 225 -6.27 -10.67 -3.53
CA TRP A 225 -6.11 -10.09 -4.86
C TRP A 225 -5.12 -10.91 -5.67
N VAL A 226 -5.43 -11.08 -6.95
CA VAL A 226 -4.52 -11.63 -7.96
C VAL A 226 -4.46 -10.68 -9.14
N PHE A 227 -3.32 -10.62 -9.82
CA PHE A 227 -3.03 -9.57 -10.79
C PHE A 227 -2.97 -10.14 -12.20
N VAL A 228 -3.80 -9.60 -13.10
CA VAL A 228 -3.87 -10.08 -14.49
C VAL A 228 -2.69 -9.60 -15.35
N ASN A 229 -2.06 -8.49 -14.98
CA ASN A 229 -0.98 -7.85 -15.74
C ASN A 229 0.39 -7.88 -15.02
N ALA A 230 0.60 -8.80 -14.07
CA ALA A 230 1.87 -8.94 -13.36
C ALA A 230 3.06 -9.29 -14.29
N ASP A 231 2.78 -9.88 -15.46
CA ASP A 231 3.79 -10.25 -16.46
C ASP A 231 3.91 -9.22 -17.61
N GLU A 232 3.23 -8.08 -17.52
CA GLU A 232 3.25 -7.03 -18.54
C GLU A 232 4.62 -6.35 -18.66
N CYS A 233 5.25 -6.02 -17.52
CA CYS A 233 6.58 -5.43 -17.50
C CYS A 233 7.28 -5.64 -16.14
N LEU A 234 8.57 -5.26 -16.06
CA LEU A 234 9.32 -5.35 -14.82
C LEU A 234 8.67 -4.56 -13.68
N LEU A 235 8.06 -3.40 -13.98
CA LEU A 235 7.39 -2.57 -12.97
C LEU A 235 6.17 -3.30 -12.35
N THR A 236 5.31 -3.93 -13.15
CA THR A 236 4.17 -4.69 -12.61
C THR A 236 4.63 -5.96 -11.89
N ARG A 237 5.70 -6.61 -12.36
CA ARG A 237 6.30 -7.76 -11.67
C ARG A 237 6.87 -7.40 -10.29
N MET A 238 7.52 -6.24 -10.15
CA MET A 238 8.00 -5.76 -8.84
C MET A 238 6.86 -5.43 -7.88
N GLN A 239 5.77 -4.86 -8.40
CA GLN A 239 4.58 -4.55 -7.59
C GLN A 239 3.92 -5.81 -7.04
N GLU A 240 3.81 -6.86 -7.86
CA GLU A 240 3.32 -8.17 -7.40
C GLU A 240 4.16 -8.69 -6.24
N MET A 241 5.50 -8.70 -6.38
CA MET A 241 6.39 -9.16 -5.30
C MET A 241 6.15 -8.43 -3.98
N SER A 242 5.91 -7.10 -4.04
CA SER A 242 5.66 -6.30 -2.83
C SER A 242 4.28 -6.56 -2.22
N LEU A 243 3.26 -6.85 -3.04
CA LEU A 243 1.88 -7.07 -2.59
C LEU A 243 1.61 -8.51 -2.16
N ASP A 244 2.25 -9.50 -2.76
CA ASP A 244 2.04 -10.90 -2.41
C ASP A 244 2.39 -11.22 -0.95
N TYR A 245 3.46 -10.64 -0.41
CA TYR A 245 3.77 -10.80 1.01
C TYR A 245 2.64 -10.25 1.90
N HIS A 246 2.07 -9.10 1.54
CA HIS A 246 0.95 -8.51 2.28
C HIS A 246 -0.25 -9.46 2.33
N PHE A 247 -0.60 -10.08 1.19
CA PHE A 247 -1.75 -10.99 1.11
C PHE A 247 -1.48 -12.37 1.73
N THR A 248 -0.35 -12.98 1.40
CA THR A 248 -0.03 -14.36 1.80
C THR A 248 0.48 -14.51 3.23
N VAL A 249 0.95 -13.41 3.85
CA VAL A 249 1.49 -13.42 5.21
C VAL A 249 0.77 -12.41 6.07
N GLU A 250 0.77 -11.11 5.73
CA GLU A 250 0.30 -10.09 6.66
C GLU A 250 -1.20 -10.18 7.00
N GLN A 251 -2.06 -10.38 6.00
CA GLN A 251 -3.50 -10.52 6.21
C GLN A 251 -3.87 -11.85 6.87
N GLU A 252 -3.21 -12.94 6.47
CA GLU A 252 -3.47 -14.28 7.00
C GLU A 252 -3.05 -14.39 8.47
N VAL A 253 -1.89 -13.84 8.84
CA VAL A 253 -1.50 -13.73 10.25
C VAL A 253 -2.46 -12.82 11.01
N GLY A 254 -2.78 -11.63 10.48
CA GLY A 254 -3.71 -10.71 11.14
C GLY A 254 -5.09 -11.33 11.42
N SER A 255 -5.63 -12.10 10.48
CA SER A 255 -6.89 -12.82 10.64
C SER A 255 -6.75 -13.96 11.67
N SER A 256 -5.70 -14.78 11.57
CA SER A 256 -5.52 -15.96 12.43
C SER A 256 -5.21 -15.61 13.90
N THR A 257 -4.38 -14.61 14.17
CA THR A 257 -3.94 -14.30 15.55
C THR A 257 -4.74 -13.19 16.21
N HIS A 258 -5.17 -12.17 15.46
CA HIS A 258 -5.77 -10.97 16.03
C HIS A 258 -7.24 -10.77 15.62
N ALA A 259 -7.75 -11.61 14.71
CA ALA A 259 -9.05 -11.42 14.07
C ALA A 259 -9.21 -9.98 13.53
N PHE A 260 -8.10 -9.38 13.06
CA PHE A 260 -8.03 -8.01 12.58
C PHE A 260 -6.88 -7.82 11.59
N PHE A 261 -7.21 -7.19 10.47
CA PHE A 261 -6.31 -6.66 9.46
C PHE A 261 -6.98 -5.44 8.81
N GLY A 262 -6.24 -4.66 8.03
CA GLY A 262 -6.84 -3.53 7.30
C GLY A 262 -7.68 -4.04 6.13
N PHE A 263 -8.92 -3.55 5.98
CA PHE A 263 -9.70 -3.77 4.76
C PHE A 263 -8.95 -3.14 3.57
N ASN A 264 -8.86 -3.87 2.46
CA ASN A 264 -8.11 -3.39 1.29
C ASN A 264 -8.90 -2.42 0.40
N GLY A 265 -10.12 -2.06 0.80
CA GLY A 265 -11.00 -1.18 0.07
C GLY A 265 -11.86 -1.85 -1.01
N THR A 266 -11.62 -3.11 -1.33
CA THR A 266 -12.31 -3.88 -2.39
C THR A 266 -12.08 -5.39 -2.18
N ALA A 267 -12.83 -6.21 -2.92
CA ALA A 267 -12.83 -7.68 -2.84
C ALA A 267 -13.14 -8.21 -1.43
N GLY A 268 -14.00 -7.51 -0.70
CA GLY A 268 -14.44 -7.92 0.62
C GLY A 268 -15.94 -7.75 0.79
N VAL A 269 -16.50 -8.62 1.64
CA VAL A 269 -17.91 -8.62 2.01
C VAL A 269 -18.04 -8.17 3.46
N TRP A 270 -18.82 -7.11 3.66
CA TRP A 270 -19.11 -6.53 4.95
C TRP A 270 -20.53 -6.89 5.39
N ARG A 271 -20.68 -7.14 6.69
CA ARG A 271 -21.98 -7.08 7.35
C ARG A 271 -22.40 -5.61 7.47
N ILE A 272 -23.55 -5.25 6.91
CA ILE A 272 -24.05 -3.86 6.93
C ILE A 272 -24.28 -3.38 8.36
N ALA A 273 -24.78 -4.24 9.26
CA ALA A 273 -24.93 -3.92 10.67
C ALA A 273 -23.60 -3.49 11.33
N ALA A 274 -22.48 -4.12 10.95
CA ALA A 274 -21.16 -3.75 11.47
C ALA A 274 -20.66 -2.40 10.90
N ILE A 275 -20.97 -2.10 9.64
CA ILE A 275 -20.71 -0.78 9.05
C ILE A 275 -21.47 0.29 9.85
N ASN A 276 -22.76 0.06 10.11
CA ASN A 276 -23.63 0.98 10.84
C ASN A 276 -23.16 1.17 12.29
N ASP A 277 -22.83 0.08 13.01
CA ASP A 277 -22.31 0.13 14.37
C ASP A 277 -20.97 0.90 14.46
N ALA A 278 -20.11 0.76 13.45
CA ALA A 278 -18.87 1.53 13.37
C ALA A 278 -19.09 3.02 13.04
N GLY A 279 -20.31 3.44 12.69
CA GLY A 279 -20.68 4.81 12.33
C GLY A 279 -20.55 5.12 10.84
N GLY A 280 -20.63 4.12 9.97
CA GLY A 280 -20.65 4.26 8.52
C GLY A 280 -19.28 4.58 7.89
N TRP A 281 -19.32 4.90 6.59
CA TRP A 281 -18.16 5.44 5.87
C TRP A 281 -17.86 6.88 6.29
N LYS A 282 -16.57 7.18 6.49
CA LYS A 282 -16.08 8.53 6.82
C LYS A 282 -15.01 8.95 5.83
N ASP A 283 -15.07 10.21 5.42
CA ASP A 283 -14.20 10.84 4.43
C ASP A 283 -13.05 11.66 5.05
N ARG A 284 -12.74 11.44 6.34
CA ARG A 284 -11.74 12.22 7.09
C ARG A 284 -10.28 12.05 6.61
N THR A 285 -10.02 11.02 5.81
CA THR A 285 -8.72 10.66 5.23
C THR A 285 -8.92 9.95 3.88
N THR A 286 -7.86 9.82 3.07
CA THR A 286 -7.86 9.11 1.78
C THR A 286 -7.89 7.57 1.86
N VAL A 287 -8.05 7.03 3.08
CA VAL A 287 -8.11 5.59 3.40
C VAL A 287 -9.37 5.30 4.23
N GLU A 288 -10.54 5.57 3.64
CA GLU A 288 -11.85 5.34 4.25
C GLU A 288 -12.07 3.88 4.66
N ASP A 289 -11.45 2.96 3.93
CA ASP A 289 -11.47 1.52 4.10
C ASP A 289 -10.78 1.09 5.39
N MET A 290 -9.57 1.59 5.62
CA MET A 290 -8.80 1.36 6.83
C MET A 290 -9.45 2.04 8.03
N ASP A 291 -10.01 3.23 7.84
CA ASP A 291 -10.74 3.94 8.91
C ASP A 291 -11.94 3.13 9.40
N LEU A 292 -12.76 2.62 8.48
CA LEU A 292 -13.88 1.74 8.81
C LEU A 292 -13.41 0.45 9.49
N ALA A 293 -12.36 -0.18 8.95
CA ALA A 293 -11.76 -1.38 9.51
C ALA A 293 -11.34 -1.17 10.98
N VAL A 294 -10.55 -0.12 11.26
CA VAL A 294 -10.10 0.16 12.63
C VAL A 294 -11.30 0.44 13.54
N ARG A 295 -12.27 1.24 13.12
CA ARG A 295 -13.46 1.55 13.95
C ARG A 295 -14.28 0.30 14.26
N ALA A 296 -14.58 -0.55 13.27
CA ALA A 296 -15.28 -1.81 13.50
C ALA A 296 -14.48 -2.74 14.41
N GLY A 297 -13.16 -2.84 14.20
CA GLY A 297 -12.26 -3.61 15.07
C GLY A 297 -12.27 -3.14 16.52
N LEU A 298 -12.35 -1.81 16.75
CA LEU A 298 -12.47 -1.19 18.07
C LEU A 298 -13.85 -1.35 18.73
N ARG A 299 -14.87 -1.75 17.96
CA ARG A 299 -16.18 -2.18 18.48
C ARG A 299 -16.24 -3.67 18.82
N GLY A 300 -15.14 -4.41 18.60
CA GLY A 300 -15.04 -5.83 18.94
C GLY A 300 -15.31 -6.79 17.78
N TRP A 301 -15.70 -6.27 16.61
CA TRP A 301 -15.90 -7.09 15.42
C TRP A 301 -14.63 -7.84 14.99
N LYS A 302 -14.82 -9.03 14.41
CA LYS A 302 -13.78 -9.91 13.89
C LYS A 302 -13.72 -9.87 12.37
N PHE A 303 -12.52 -9.98 11.81
CA PHE A 303 -12.29 -10.07 10.36
C PHE A 303 -11.69 -11.41 9.97
N LEU A 304 -12.20 -11.96 8.87
CA LEU A 304 -11.74 -13.21 8.28
C LEU A 304 -11.09 -12.94 6.92
N TYR A 305 -9.90 -13.49 6.73
CA TYR A 305 -9.20 -13.48 5.44
C TYR A 305 -9.29 -14.86 4.81
N LEU A 306 -9.71 -14.93 3.54
CA LEU A 306 -9.77 -16.15 2.74
C LEU A 306 -8.71 -16.09 1.65
N GLY A 307 -7.52 -16.63 1.93
CA GLY A 307 -6.37 -16.58 1.01
C GLY A 307 -6.54 -17.44 -0.25
N ASP A 308 -7.43 -18.42 -0.22
CA ASP A 308 -7.79 -19.31 -1.32
C ASP A 308 -8.93 -18.76 -2.21
N LEU A 309 -9.67 -17.77 -1.72
CA LEU A 309 -10.66 -17.03 -2.51
C LEU A 309 -9.96 -15.87 -3.20
N GLN A 310 -9.87 -15.90 -4.52
CA GLN A 310 -9.09 -14.96 -5.31
C GLN A 310 -10.02 -14.06 -6.15
N VAL A 311 -9.62 -12.79 -6.29
CA VAL A 311 -10.31 -11.82 -7.16
C VAL A 311 -9.27 -11.15 -8.05
N LYS A 312 -9.51 -11.19 -9.36
CA LYS A 312 -8.61 -10.63 -10.38
C LYS A 312 -8.69 -9.10 -10.37
N SER A 313 -7.55 -8.44 -10.54
CA SER A 313 -7.38 -6.98 -10.54
C SER A 313 -6.20 -6.54 -11.41
N GLU A 314 -6.09 -5.23 -11.67
CA GLU A 314 -5.00 -4.63 -12.45
C GLU A 314 -4.01 -3.83 -11.59
N LEU A 315 -2.72 -4.08 -11.81
CA LEU A 315 -1.63 -3.26 -11.30
C LEU A 315 -1.42 -2.01 -12.16
N PRO A 316 -1.05 -0.86 -11.57
CA PRO A 316 -0.63 0.30 -12.33
C PRO A 316 0.55 0.00 -13.27
N SER A 317 0.33 0.06 -14.58
CA SER A 317 1.39 -0.20 -15.58
C SER A 317 2.32 0.98 -15.82
N THR A 318 1.95 2.18 -15.39
CA THR A 318 2.81 3.37 -15.48
C THR A 318 3.41 3.75 -14.13
N PHE A 319 4.64 4.24 -14.14
CA PHE A 319 5.32 4.63 -12.90
C PHE A 319 4.61 5.81 -12.23
N GLN A 320 4.06 6.74 -13.00
CA GLN A 320 3.31 7.87 -12.48
C GLN A 320 2.05 7.42 -11.74
N ALA A 321 1.25 6.51 -12.31
CA ALA A 321 0.07 5.97 -11.65
C ALA A 321 0.45 5.21 -10.37
N PHE A 322 1.52 4.43 -10.41
CA PHE A 322 2.05 3.73 -9.24
C PHE A 322 2.46 4.70 -8.13
N ARG A 323 3.17 5.79 -8.43
CA ARG A 323 3.55 6.81 -7.43
C ARG A 323 2.36 7.44 -6.73
N PHE A 324 1.30 7.77 -7.48
CA PHE A 324 0.09 8.33 -6.88
C PHE A 324 -0.60 7.32 -5.95
N GLN A 325 -0.68 6.06 -6.36
CA GLN A 325 -1.21 4.99 -5.52
C GLN A 325 -0.38 4.85 -4.22
N GLN A 326 0.94 4.74 -4.33
CA GLN A 326 1.84 4.58 -3.19
C GLN A 326 1.84 5.79 -2.25
N HIS A 327 1.67 7.00 -2.80
CA HIS A 327 1.48 8.21 -2.00
C HIS A 327 0.23 8.09 -1.13
N ARG A 328 -0.93 7.76 -1.72
CA ARG A 328 -2.18 7.57 -0.95
C ARG A 328 -2.04 6.48 0.12
N TRP A 329 -1.46 5.35 -0.26
CA TRP A 329 -1.30 4.19 0.63
C TRP A 329 -0.28 4.36 1.76
N SER A 330 0.61 5.36 1.67
CA SER A 330 1.58 5.66 2.73
C SER A 330 1.16 6.89 3.55
N CYS A 331 0.60 7.91 2.90
CA CYS A 331 0.12 9.14 3.53
C CYS A 331 -1.18 8.91 4.32
N GLY A 332 -2.13 8.19 3.73
CA GLY A 332 -3.44 7.93 4.33
C GLY A 332 -3.33 7.25 5.70
N PRO A 333 -2.65 6.08 5.82
CA PRO A 333 -2.51 5.39 7.10
C PRO A 333 -1.76 6.20 8.16
N ALA A 334 -0.75 6.98 7.77
CA ALA A 334 -0.03 7.87 8.68
C ALA A 334 -0.94 8.99 9.24
N ASN A 335 -1.74 9.62 8.38
CA ASN A 335 -2.73 10.62 8.79
C ASN A 335 -3.82 10.00 9.67
N LEU A 336 -4.32 8.81 9.29
CA LEU A 336 -5.31 8.07 10.05
C LEU A 336 -4.80 7.70 11.45
N PHE A 337 -3.55 7.23 11.56
CA PHE A 337 -2.93 6.92 12.84
C PHE A 337 -2.93 8.13 13.76
N ARG A 338 -2.48 9.30 13.28
CA ARG A 338 -2.49 10.54 14.05
C ARG A 338 -3.90 10.89 14.55
N LYS A 339 -4.93 10.75 13.70
CA LYS A 339 -6.32 11.08 14.05
C LYS A 339 -6.94 10.07 15.03
N MET A 340 -6.62 8.79 14.90
CA MET A 340 -7.22 7.72 15.70
C MET A 340 -6.43 7.33 16.94
N PHE A 341 -5.19 7.80 17.11
CA PHE A 341 -4.30 7.36 18.19
C PHE A 341 -4.97 7.45 19.58
N MET A 342 -5.55 8.60 19.90
CA MET A 342 -6.23 8.81 21.19
C MET A 342 -7.54 8.03 21.29
N GLU A 343 -8.27 7.85 20.18
CA GLU A 343 -9.48 7.03 20.14
C GLU A 343 -9.15 5.56 20.48
N ILE A 344 -8.04 5.02 19.93
CA ILE A 344 -7.59 3.65 20.18
C ILE A 344 -7.17 3.46 21.65
N ILE A 345 -6.39 4.39 22.20
CA ILE A 345 -5.92 4.31 23.60
C ILE A 345 -7.10 4.33 24.58
N ARG A 346 -8.03 5.26 24.39
CA ARG A 346 -9.18 5.48 25.29
C ARG A 346 -10.31 4.47 25.12
N ASN A 347 -10.31 3.67 24.06
CA ASN A 347 -11.34 2.66 23.83
C ASN A 347 -11.45 1.68 25.02
N LYS A 348 -12.65 1.39 25.52
CA LYS A 348 -12.84 0.46 26.66
C LYS A 348 -13.37 -0.92 26.24
N THR A 349 -13.76 -1.07 24.97
CA THR A 349 -14.41 -2.27 24.43
C THR A 349 -13.40 -3.37 24.13
N VAL A 350 -12.25 -3.03 23.55
CA VAL A 350 -11.24 -4.01 23.16
C VAL A 350 -10.16 -4.20 24.23
N THR A 351 -9.58 -5.41 24.24
CA THR A 351 -8.49 -5.76 25.14
C THR A 351 -7.26 -4.89 24.90
N TRP A 352 -6.45 -4.72 25.95
CA TRP A 352 -5.21 -3.95 25.86
C TRP A 352 -4.24 -4.54 24.81
N TYR A 353 -4.20 -5.88 24.67
CA TYR A 353 -3.42 -6.57 23.64
C TYR A 353 -3.82 -6.14 22.22
N LYS A 354 -5.13 -6.04 21.93
CA LYS A 354 -5.61 -5.59 20.62
C LYS A 354 -5.22 -4.14 20.36
N LYS A 355 -5.25 -3.27 21.37
CA LYS A 355 -4.78 -1.88 21.25
C LYS A 355 -3.29 -1.81 20.92
N VAL A 356 -2.47 -2.57 21.65
CA VAL A 356 -1.02 -2.64 21.40
C VAL A 356 -0.76 -3.15 19.99
N TYR A 357 -1.43 -4.22 19.55
CA TYR A 357 -1.30 -4.71 18.18
C TYR A 357 -1.67 -3.65 17.12
N VAL A 358 -2.79 -2.94 17.30
CA VAL A 358 -3.23 -1.91 16.35
C VAL A 358 -2.25 -0.73 16.32
N ILE A 359 -1.81 -0.23 17.48
CA ILE A 359 -0.89 0.92 17.55
C ILE A 359 0.51 0.53 17.06
N TYR A 360 1.09 -0.52 17.66
CA TYR A 360 2.47 -0.91 17.45
C TYR A 360 2.66 -1.67 16.14
N SER A 361 2.09 -2.87 16.01
CA SER A 361 2.34 -3.72 14.84
C SER A 361 1.64 -3.21 13.59
N PHE A 362 0.36 -2.84 13.67
CA PHE A 362 -0.41 -2.43 12.49
C PHE A 362 -0.04 -1.05 11.98
N PHE A 363 -0.12 0.01 12.80
CA PHE A 363 0.20 1.36 12.34
C PHE A 363 1.70 1.68 12.37
N LEU A 364 2.32 1.61 13.56
CA LEU A 364 3.67 2.13 13.75
C LEU A 364 4.70 1.34 12.94
N ILE A 365 4.78 0.02 13.10
CA ILE A 365 5.79 -0.81 12.41
C ILE A 365 5.49 -0.92 10.91
N ARG A 366 4.31 -1.42 10.52
CA ARG A 366 4.02 -1.76 9.12
C ARG A 366 3.74 -0.57 8.21
N LYS A 367 3.04 0.46 8.69
CA LYS A 367 2.57 1.57 7.83
C LYS A 367 3.41 2.83 7.91
N ILE A 368 4.25 2.98 8.93
CA ILE A 368 5.06 4.19 9.14
C ILE A 368 6.55 3.85 9.15
N ILE A 369 7.00 3.09 10.16
CA ILE A 369 8.41 2.81 10.41
C ILE A 369 9.05 2.08 9.25
N ALA A 370 8.43 1.02 8.71
CA ALA A 370 9.00 0.23 7.62
C ALA A 370 9.37 1.08 6.39
N HIS A 371 8.58 2.11 6.09
CA HIS A 371 8.85 3.04 4.99
C HIS A 371 10.00 3.99 5.32
N ILE A 372 9.96 4.62 6.50
CA ILE A 372 10.96 5.60 6.94
C ILE A 372 12.33 4.94 7.11
N ILE A 373 12.41 3.80 7.79
CA ILE A 373 13.69 3.15 8.10
C ILE A 373 14.41 2.69 6.85
N THR A 374 13.68 2.15 5.86
CA THR A 374 14.27 1.66 4.61
C THR A 374 14.98 2.79 3.87
N PHE A 375 14.33 3.95 3.74
CA PHE A 375 14.96 5.11 3.10
C PHE A 375 16.06 5.73 3.97
N SER A 376 15.75 6.04 5.24
CA SER A 376 16.69 6.71 6.13
C SER A 376 17.97 5.89 6.34
N PHE A 377 17.85 4.60 6.60
CA PHE A 377 19.03 3.77 6.89
C PHE A 377 19.86 3.49 5.63
N TYR A 378 19.24 2.98 4.56
CA TYR A 378 19.98 2.51 3.38
C TYR A 378 20.34 3.60 2.38
N CYS A 379 19.58 4.70 2.32
CA CYS A 379 19.80 5.76 1.34
C CYS A 379 20.40 7.05 1.95
N LEU A 380 20.42 7.20 3.28
CA LEU A 380 20.99 8.38 3.95
C LEU A 380 22.10 8.01 4.94
N ILE A 381 21.80 7.22 5.97
CA ILE A 381 22.73 6.96 7.08
C ILE A 381 23.91 6.08 6.67
N LEU A 382 23.68 5.00 5.92
CA LEU A 382 24.74 4.12 5.44
C LEU A 382 25.70 4.85 4.48
N PRO A 383 25.23 5.59 3.46
CA PRO A 383 26.11 6.44 2.66
C PRO A 383 26.82 7.53 3.47
N ALA A 384 26.14 8.17 4.44
CA ALA A 384 26.74 9.19 5.30
C ALA A 384 27.91 8.64 6.13
N SER A 385 27.81 7.40 6.61
CA SER A 385 28.89 6.73 7.35
C SER A 385 30.15 6.53 6.51
N CYS A 386 30.04 6.48 5.18
CA CYS A 386 31.21 6.40 4.30
C CYS A 386 32.08 7.65 4.40
N TRP A 387 31.48 8.84 4.62
CA TRP A 387 32.19 10.10 4.76
C TRP A 387 32.76 10.34 6.16
N ILE A 388 32.35 9.53 7.13
CA ILE A 388 32.65 9.70 8.56
C ILE A 388 33.13 8.35 9.11
N PRO A 389 34.40 7.98 8.88
CA PRO A 389 34.93 6.66 9.23
C PRO A 389 34.89 6.36 10.74
N GLU A 390 34.75 7.36 11.59
CA GLU A 390 34.58 7.21 13.04
C GLU A 390 33.22 6.58 13.43
N VAL A 391 32.30 6.43 12.48
CA VAL A 391 30.99 5.81 12.67
C VAL A 391 30.92 4.49 11.91
N GLU A 392 31.18 3.41 12.61
CA GLU A 392 31.06 2.07 12.06
C GLU A 392 29.64 1.52 12.20
N ILE A 393 29.09 1.02 11.09
CA ILE A 393 27.81 0.31 11.09
C ILE A 393 28.10 -1.20 11.16
N PRO A 394 27.54 -1.92 12.13
CA PRO A 394 27.80 -3.35 12.27
C PRO A 394 27.15 -4.16 11.13
N LYS A 395 27.87 -5.18 10.64
CA LYS A 395 27.45 -6.04 9.51
C LYS A 395 26.10 -6.72 9.73
N TRP A 396 25.76 -7.06 10.97
CA TRP A 396 24.47 -7.69 11.27
C TRP A 396 23.29 -6.78 10.93
N GLY A 397 23.44 -5.47 11.14
CA GLY A 397 22.41 -4.48 10.84
C GLY A 397 22.39 -4.09 9.37
N ALA A 398 23.56 -3.89 8.77
CA ALA A 398 23.68 -3.44 7.38
C ALA A 398 23.42 -4.56 6.34
N VAL A 399 23.67 -5.82 6.69
CA VAL A 399 23.64 -6.95 5.74
C VAL A 399 22.71 -8.07 6.20
N TYR A 400 22.92 -8.65 7.39
CA TYR A 400 22.21 -9.88 7.77
C TYR A 400 20.70 -9.66 7.96
N ILE A 401 20.31 -8.63 8.73
CA ILE A 401 18.89 -8.28 8.93
C ILE A 401 18.16 -8.04 7.61
N PRO A 402 18.60 -7.11 6.72
CA PRO A 402 17.89 -6.86 5.47
C PRO A 402 17.83 -8.09 4.58
N VAL A 403 18.91 -8.86 4.46
CA VAL A 403 18.91 -10.09 3.64
C VAL A 403 17.86 -11.07 4.15
N ILE A 404 17.77 -11.29 5.46
CA ILE A 404 16.75 -12.19 6.02
C ILE A 404 15.35 -11.63 5.79
N ILE A 405 15.10 -10.33 6.05
CA ILE A 405 13.80 -9.71 5.79
C ILE A 405 13.40 -9.86 4.32
N THR A 406 14.33 -9.60 3.39
CA THR A 406 14.09 -9.74 1.96
C THR A 406 13.79 -11.19 1.59
N MET A 407 14.51 -12.16 2.12
CA MET A 407 14.23 -13.59 1.87
C MET A 407 12.87 -14.01 2.41
N LEU A 408 12.49 -13.55 3.61
CA LEU A 408 11.16 -13.81 4.18
C LEU A 408 10.05 -13.19 3.33
N ASN A 409 10.25 -11.97 2.82
CA ASN A 409 9.30 -11.34 1.92
C ASN A 409 9.21 -12.08 0.57
N ALA A 410 10.35 -12.47 0.00
CA ALA A 410 10.46 -13.18 -1.28
C ALA A 410 9.77 -14.55 -1.28
N ALA A 411 9.68 -15.20 -0.11
CA ALA A 411 8.98 -16.46 0.05
C ALA A 411 7.49 -16.36 -0.31
N GLY A 412 6.90 -15.16 -0.29
CA GLY A 412 5.53 -14.91 -0.76
C GLY A 412 5.35 -15.05 -2.28
N THR A 413 6.42 -14.82 -3.06
CA THR A 413 6.41 -14.90 -4.54
C THR A 413 7.62 -15.70 -5.07
N PRO A 414 7.65 -17.04 -4.89
CA PRO A 414 8.80 -17.85 -5.29
C PRO A 414 9.15 -17.73 -6.78
N ARG A 415 8.14 -17.52 -7.64
CA ARG A 415 8.31 -17.36 -9.09
C ARG A 415 9.19 -16.17 -9.51
N SER A 416 9.36 -15.17 -8.64
CA SER A 416 10.09 -13.94 -8.92
C SER A 416 11.40 -13.83 -8.12
N MET A 417 11.86 -14.90 -7.46
CA MET A 417 13.08 -14.86 -6.63
C MET A 417 14.35 -14.47 -7.41
N HIS A 418 14.42 -14.79 -8.70
CA HIS A 418 15.54 -14.38 -9.57
C HIS A 418 15.64 -12.86 -9.75
N LEU A 419 14.58 -12.10 -9.43
CA LEU A 419 14.52 -10.64 -9.54
C LEU A 419 14.83 -9.91 -8.23
N LEU A 420 15.25 -10.61 -7.17
CA LEU A 420 15.40 -10.04 -5.84
C LEU A 420 16.32 -8.81 -5.79
N MET A 421 17.42 -8.82 -6.52
CA MET A 421 18.32 -7.67 -6.57
C MET A 421 17.62 -6.42 -7.13
N PHE A 422 16.90 -6.56 -8.24
CA PHE A 422 16.12 -5.45 -8.83
C PHE A 422 14.99 -5.00 -7.90
N TRP A 423 14.36 -5.95 -7.21
CA TRP A 423 13.30 -5.66 -6.25
C TRP A 423 13.81 -4.83 -5.05
N ILE A 424 14.96 -5.18 -4.48
CA ILE A 424 15.58 -4.40 -3.39
C ILE A 424 15.86 -2.96 -3.85
N LEU A 425 16.47 -2.80 -5.03
CA LEU A 425 16.79 -1.49 -5.58
C LEU A 425 15.53 -0.65 -5.82
N PHE A 426 14.51 -1.28 -6.39
CA PHE A 426 13.20 -0.68 -6.62
C PHE A 426 12.52 -0.25 -5.31
N GLU A 427 12.50 -1.14 -4.31
CA GLU A 427 11.92 -0.84 -3.00
C GLU A 427 12.66 0.29 -2.27
N ASN A 428 13.98 0.39 -2.41
CA ASN A 428 14.77 1.50 -1.86
C ASN A 428 14.44 2.84 -2.54
N VAL A 429 14.23 2.86 -3.87
CA VAL A 429 13.74 4.06 -4.57
C VAL A 429 12.32 4.40 -4.12
N MET A 430 11.44 3.40 -4.02
CA MET A 430 10.07 3.61 -3.56
C MET A 430 9.98 4.04 -2.10
N ALA A 431 10.93 3.64 -1.26
CA ALA A 431 11.01 4.06 0.13
C ALA A 431 11.16 5.59 0.27
N LEU A 432 11.81 6.28 -0.67
CA LEU A 432 11.83 7.75 -0.73
C LEU A 432 10.40 8.31 -0.84
N HIS A 433 9.61 7.78 -1.78
CA HIS A 433 8.24 8.24 -2.00
C HIS A 433 7.32 7.92 -0.83
N ARG A 434 7.42 6.70 -0.29
CA ARG A 434 6.64 6.27 0.86
C ARG A 434 7.00 7.06 2.11
N THR A 435 8.30 7.30 2.38
CA THR A 435 8.77 8.14 3.49
C THR A 435 8.22 9.56 3.39
N LYS A 436 8.37 10.19 2.22
CA LYS A 436 7.82 11.55 1.99
C LYS A 436 6.31 11.58 2.25
N ALA A 437 5.57 10.59 1.73
CA ALA A 437 4.13 10.49 1.91
C ALA A 437 3.73 10.26 3.38
N SER A 438 4.40 9.35 4.10
CA SER A 438 4.15 9.09 5.52
C SER A 438 4.44 10.32 6.39
N LEU A 439 5.51 11.07 6.11
CA LEU A 439 5.79 12.33 6.81
C LEU A 439 4.72 13.40 6.53
N ILE A 440 4.27 13.52 5.27
CA ILE A 440 3.17 14.44 4.91
C ILE A 440 1.89 14.08 5.69
N GLY A 441 1.56 12.79 5.76
CA GLY A 441 0.40 12.29 6.50
C GLY A 441 0.50 12.52 8.00
N LEU A 442 1.65 12.21 8.61
CA LEU A 442 1.89 12.44 10.04
C LEU A 442 1.83 13.92 10.41
N LEU A 443 2.38 14.81 9.57
CA LEU A 443 2.40 16.24 9.84
C LEU A 443 1.14 16.96 9.37
N GLU A 444 0.27 16.30 8.60
CA GLU A 444 -0.94 16.86 7.98
C GLU A 444 -0.61 18.10 7.10
N THR A 445 0.46 17.98 6.30
CA THR A 445 0.87 19.05 5.37
C THR A 445 0.15 18.93 4.02
N GLY A 446 0.15 20.00 3.22
CA GLY A 446 -0.83 20.31 2.15
C GLY A 446 -1.50 19.16 1.39
N ARG A 447 -0.75 18.18 0.86
CA ARG A 447 -1.30 17.09 0.03
C ARG A 447 -1.88 15.90 0.81
N ALA A 448 -2.00 16.00 2.14
CA ALA A 448 -2.40 14.86 2.98
C ALA A 448 -3.78 14.27 2.66
N ASN A 449 -4.68 15.06 2.07
CA ASN A 449 -6.02 14.65 1.68
C ASN A 449 -6.24 14.70 0.15
N GLU A 450 -5.19 14.88 -0.65
CA GLU A 450 -5.31 14.93 -2.11
C GLU A 450 -5.61 13.52 -2.66
N TRP A 451 -6.76 13.36 -3.30
CA TRP A 451 -7.12 12.12 -3.99
C TRP A 451 -6.93 12.28 -5.49
N VAL A 452 -6.02 11.48 -6.04
CA VAL A 452 -5.75 11.40 -7.48
C VAL A 452 -6.07 9.98 -7.95
N VAL A 453 -6.87 9.88 -9.02
CA VAL A 453 -7.25 8.61 -9.64
C VAL A 453 -6.00 7.87 -10.11
N THR A 454 -5.97 6.57 -9.87
CA THR A 454 -4.95 5.70 -10.45
C THR A 454 -5.47 5.21 -11.79
N GLU A 455 -4.89 5.69 -12.88
CA GLU A 455 -5.28 5.32 -14.25
C GLU A 455 -5.21 3.80 -14.46
N LYS A 456 -6.25 3.25 -15.09
CA LYS A 456 -6.41 1.83 -15.43
C LYS A 456 -6.41 1.67 -16.94
N LEU A 457 -5.86 0.56 -17.42
CA LEU A 457 -5.62 0.36 -18.85
C LEU A 457 -6.50 -0.72 -19.46
N GLY A 458 -7.13 -1.57 -18.64
CA GLY A 458 -7.87 -2.72 -19.14
C GLY A 458 -6.93 -3.87 -19.49
N ASP A 459 -7.40 -5.11 -19.25
CA ASP A 459 -6.74 -6.31 -19.76
C ASP A 459 -6.73 -6.29 -21.31
N ALA A 460 -5.56 -6.03 -21.88
CA ALA A 460 -5.34 -6.02 -23.33
C ALA A 460 -5.61 -7.40 -23.96
N SER A 461 -5.59 -8.49 -23.18
CA SER A 461 -5.81 -9.85 -23.71
C SER A 461 -7.28 -10.16 -24.01
N ALA A 462 -8.23 -9.48 -23.35
CA ALA A 462 -9.66 -9.78 -23.45
C ALA A 462 -10.40 -8.94 -24.52
N THR A 463 -9.81 -7.86 -25.02
CA THR A 463 -10.52 -6.85 -25.83
C THR A 463 -10.07 -6.84 -27.29
N LYS A 464 -10.21 -7.97 -28.00
CA LYS A 464 -10.14 -7.95 -29.48
C LYS A 464 -11.43 -7.35 -30.05
N LYS A 465 -11.34 -6.08 -30.50
CA LYS A 465 -12.06 -5.41 -31.61
C LYS A 465 -12.47 -3.98 -31.25
N SER A 466 -11.55 -3.05 -31.41
CA SER A 466 -11.87 -1.66 -31.80
C SER A 466 -10.75 -1.14 -32.71
N PRO A 467 -11.06 -0.37 -33.77
CA PRO A 467 -10.04 0.11 -34.70
C PRO A 467 -9.19 1.17 -34.00
N GLN A 468 -7.93 0.80 -33.70
CA GLN A 468 -6.97 1.69 -33.06
C GLN A 468 -6.69 2.92 -33.94
N LYS A 469 -6.85 4.11 -33.36
CA LYS A 469 -6.25 5.34 -33.89
C LYS A 469 -4.74 5.20 -33.88
N THR A 470 -4.10 5.64 -34.96
CA THR A 470 -2.64 5.69 -35.15
C THR A 470 -1.93 6.22 -33.89
N PRO A 471 -0.83 5.57 -33.44
CA PRO A 471 -0.09 6.03 -32.27
C PRO A 471 0.53 7.39 -32.58
N LYS A 472 0.07 8.44 -31.89
CA LYS A 472 0.72 9.75 -31.95
C LYS A 472 2.14 9.59 -31.40
N ARG A 473 3.15 9.91 -32.22
CA ARG A 473 4.56 9.98 -31.80
C ARG A 473 4.68 10.77 -30.49
N PRO A 474 5.34 10.25 -29.44
CA PRO A 474 5.50 11.01 -28.21
C PRO A 474 6.43 12.19 -28.48
N ARG A 475 5.93 13.42 -28.28
CA ARG A 475 6.77 14.62 -28.23
C ARG A 475 7.72 14.48 -27.03
N PHE A 476 9.00 14.27 -27.29
CA PHE A 476 10.07 14.28 -26.29
C PHE A 476 10.15 15.67 -25.63
N ARG A 477 9.55 15.83 -24.45
CA ARG A 477 9.80 16.97 -23.55
C ARG A 477 10.68 16.48 -22.40
N LEU A 478 11.98 16.70 -22.52
CA LEU A 478 13.00 16.23 -21.57
C LEU A 478 12.82 16.85 -20.18
N GLY A 479 12.45 18.13 -20.10
CA GLY A 479 12.41 18.87 -18.83
C GLY A 479 11.23 18.55 -17.90
N SER A 480 10.09 18.07 -18.40
CA SER A 480 8.90 17.81 -17.57
C SER A 480 8.84 16.41 -16.98
N ARG A 481 9.84 15.56 -17.26
CA ARG A 481 9.87 14.14 -16.82
C ARG A 481 10.91 13.86 -15.75
N LEU A 482 11.86 14.75 -15.54
CA LEU A 482 12.93 14.55 -14.57
C LEU A 482 12.38 14.64 -13.14
N HIS A 483 12.74 13.67 -12.32
CA HIS A 483 12.38 13.65 -10.90
C HIS A 483 13.58 14.09 -10.06
N MET A 484 13.58 15.37 -9.68
CA MET A 484 14.75 16.02 -9.06
C MET A 484 15.19 15.42 -7.74
N LEU A 485 14.25 14.91 -6.93
CA LEU A 485 14.60 14.30 -5.63
C LEU A 485 15.38 12.99 -5.84
N GLU A 486 14.94 12.17 -6.78
CA GLU A 486 15.57 10.91 -7.16
C GLU A 486 16.96 11.18 -7.74
N LEU A 487 17.11 12.20 -8.61
CA LEU A 487 18.40 12.63 -9.15
C LEU A 487 19.34 13.18 -8.07
N ALA A 488 18.83 13.94 -7.11
CA ALA A 488 19.63 14.46 -5.99
C ALA A 488 20.14 13.32 -5.09
N VAL A 489 19.27 12.35 -4.76
CA VAL A 489 19.67 11.15 -4.01
C VAL A 489 20.68 10.31 -4.84
N SER A 490 20.48 10.17 -6.15
CA SER A 490 21.42 9.50 -7.03
C SER A 490 22.82 10.13 -6.97
N ALA A 491 22.91 11.46 -7.08
CA ALA A 491 24.18 12.19 -7.01
C ALA A 491 24.86 12.05 -5.64
N TYR A 492 24.08 12.11 -4.56
CA TYR A 492 24.57 11.89 -3.20
C TYR A 492 25.14 10.47 -3.01
N LEU A 493 24.41 9.45 -3.45
CA LEU A 493 24.85 8.06 -3.40
C LEU A 493 26.09 7.82 -4.27
N PHE A 494 26.15 8.42 -5.45
CA PHE A 494 27.30 8.33 -6.35
C PHE A 494 28.54 8.93 -5.71
N GLY A 495 28.43 10.14 -5.13
CA GLY A 495 29.54 10.78 -4.41
C GLY A 495 30.02 9.93 -3.24
N SER A 496 29.09 9.35 -2.48
CA SER A 496 29.40 8.46 -1.35
C SER A 496 30.10 7.18 -1.81
N ALA A 497 29.69 6.62 -2.95
CA ALA A 497 30.31 5.44 -3.55
C ALA A 497 31.74 5.73 -4.02
N CYS A 498 31.95 6.87 -4.69
CA CYS A 498 33.29 7.31 -5.11
C CYS A 498 34.20 7.50 -3.90
N TYR A 499 33.69 8.12 -2.83
CA TYR A 499 34.46 8.32 -1.60
C TYR A 499 34.84 6.99 -0.94
N ASP A 500 33.89 6.06 -0.76
CA ASP A 500 34.17 4.74 -0.16
C ASP A 500 35.10 3.90 -1.04
N TYR A 501 35.03 4.03 -2.37
CA TYR A 501 35.96 3.36 -3.29
C TYR A 501 37.41 3.85 -3.14
N THR A 502 37.61 5.16 -2.96
CA THR A 502 38.95 5.75 -2.89
C THR A 502 39.55 5.73 -1.49
N TYR A 503 38.73 5.90 -0.45
CA TYR A 503 39.18 6.10 0.94
C TYR A 503 38.55 5.14 1.95
N GLY A 504 37.53 4.39 1.56
CA GLY A 504 36.76 3.54 2.48
C GLY A 504 37.38 2.16 2.70
N ASN A 505 37.16 1.62 3.91
CA ASN A 505 37.57 0.27 4.28
C ASN A 505 36.42 -0.76 4.20
N THR A 506 35.18 -0.29 4.05
CA THR A 506 33.96 -1.10 4.21
C THR A 506 33.46 -1.77 2.92
N ARG A 507 33.98 -1.37 1.75
CA ARG A 507 33.60 -1.88 0.42
C ARG A 507 32.09 -1.74 0.11
N TYR A 508 31.41 -0.76 0.70
CA TYR A 508 30.00 -0.47 0.41
C TYR A 508 29.80 0.15 -0.98
N PHE A 509 30.85 0.66 -1.61
CA PHE A 509 30.81 1.31 -2.93
C PHE A 509 30.08 0.49 -3.99
N ILE A 510 30.19 -0.85 -3.99
CA ILE A 510 29.49 -1.71 -4.97
C ILE A 510 27.98 -1.54 -4.85
N TYR A 511 27.46 -1.66 -3.62
CA TYR A 511 26.04 -1.47 -3.33
C TYR A 511 25.61 -0.03 -3.65
N LEU A 512 26.41 0.96 -3.25
CA LEU A 512 26.09 2.38 -3.46
C LEU A 512 26.09 2.80 -4.94
N TYR A 513 26.99 2.27 -5.77
CA TYR A 513 26.96 2.51 -7.21
C TYR A 513 25.71 1.93 -7.87
N ILE A 514 25.36 0.68 -7.54
CA ILE A 514 24.17 0.03 -8.09
C ILE A 514 22.90 0.76 -7.62
N GLN A 515 22.85 1.16 -6.34
CA GLN A 515 21.74 1.94 -5.79
C GLN A 515 21.63 3.32 -6.43
N SER A 516 22.76 4.02 -6.64
CA SER A 516 22.81 5.31 -7.33
C SER A 516 22.28 5.19 -8.77
N MET A 517 22.65 4.13 -9.48
CA MET A 517 22.17 3.84 -10.84
C MET A 517 20.65 3.62 -10.86
N ALA A 518 20.10 2.89 -9.89
CA ALA A 518 18.65 2.70 -9.78
C ALA A 518 17.91 4.03 -9.59
N PHE A 519 18.39 4.90 -8.69
CA PHE A 519 17.84 6.25 -8.51
C PHE A 519 18.00 7.12 -9.76
N LEU A 520 19.11 7.00 -10.50
CA LEU A 520 19.34 7.72 -11.75
C LEU A 520 18.32 7.31 -12.81
N ILE A 521 18.16 6.01 -13.05
CA ILE A 521 17.24 5.46 -14.05
C ILE A 521 15.80 5.92 -13.78
N MET A 522 15.36 5.80 -12.51
CA MET A 522 14.02 6.25 -12.10
C MET A 522 13.90 7.78 -12.17
N GLY A 523 14.95 8.50 -11.78
CA GLY A 523 15.01 9.97 -11.78
C GLY A 523 15.00 10.59 -13.17
N CYS A 524 15.53 9.91 -14.19
CA CYS A 524 15.43 10.33 -15.58
C CYS A 524 14.02 10.21 -16.15
N GLY A 525 13.10 9.51 -15.47
CA GLY A 525 11.69 9.43 -15.84
C GLY A 525 11.41 8.55 -17.07
N TYR A 526 12.24 7.53 -17.33
CA TYR A 526 12.04 6.58 -18.43
C TYR A 526 11.28 5.30 -18.03
N VAL A 527 11.19 5.00 -16.73
CA VAL A 527 10.53 3.80 -16.23
C VAL A 527 9.01 3.91 -16.30
N GLY A 528 8.35 2.86 -16.80
CA GLY A 528 6.87 2.79 -16.88
C GLY A 528 6.26 3.87 -17.76
N THR A 529 6.95 4.27 -18.84
CA THR A 529 6.48 5.30 -19.80
C THR A 529 5.78 4.73 -21.03
N ILE A 530 5.99 3.45 -21.32
CA ILE A 530 5.38 2.72 -22.41
C ILE A 530 4.71 1.51 -21.81
N VAL A 531 3.40 1.43 -21.98
CA VAL A 531 2.59 0.23 -21.78
C VAL A 531 2.79 -0.58 -23.06
N PRO A 532 3.41 -1.77 -23.02
CA PRO A 532 3.49 -2.61 -24.20
C PRO A 532 2.07 -2.89 -24.69
N SER A 533 1.68 -2.33 -25.83
CA SER A 533 0.49 -2.81 -26.55
C SER A 533 0.82 -4.23 -26.96
N SER A 534 0.21 -5.22 -26.30
CA SER A 534 0.37 -6.64 -26.63
C SER A 534 -0.02 -6.89 -28.09
#